data_AF-A0A3M1APF9-F1
#
_entry.id   AF-A0A3M1APF9-F1
#
_cell.length_a   1.000
_cell.length_b   1.000
_cell.length_c   1.000
_cell.angle_alpha   90.00
_cell.angle_beta   90.00
_cell.angle_gamma   90.00
#
_symmetry.space_group_name_H-M   'P 1'
#
loop_
_entity.id
_entity.type
_entity.pdbx_description
1 polymer ?
#
loop_
_entity_poly.entity_id
_entity_poly.type
_entity_poly.pdbx_seq_one_letter_code
_entity_poly.pdbx_strand_id
1 'polypeptide(L)'
;MKIAHFSDIHLRCSYDVLPMARFLGKRLVGLTNLKLLGREKLFRRADFVFTRLLEEIGAEAPDHVIVSGDLTTMGFEREFEMVLEKFRIMGWDGAKLSVVPGNHDDYTRGSKGDGGFEAYFAPYLRTDLPQSRAAGMPYPFVKFVGERVAVIGVNSAK
;
A
#
# COMPACT_ATOMS: atom_id res chain seq x y z
N MET A 1 -0.08 -16.94 -18.12
CA MET A 1 -0.26 -16.25 -16.85
C MET A 1 0.37 -14.86 -16.96
N LYS A 2 -0.41 -13.81 -16.78
CA LYS A 2 0.01 -12.41 -16.83
C LYS A 2 -0.08 -11.82 -15.43
N ILE A 3 1.00 -11.22 -14.93
CA ILE A 3 1.04 -10.56 -13.63
C ILE A 3 1.42 -9.10 -13.83
N ALA A 4 0.66 -8.20 -13.23
CA ALA A 4 1.04 -6.80 -13.14
C ALA A 4 1.68 -6.51 -11.79
N HIS A 5 2.78 -5.77 -11.77
CA HIS A 5 3.49 -5.40 -10.56
C HIS A 5 3.83 -3.91 -10.59
N PHE A 6 3.52 -3.21 -9.50
CA PHE A 6 3.86 -1.80 -9.32
C PHE A 6 4.12 -1.45 -7.85
N SER A 7 4.66 -0.25 -7.61
CA SER A 7 5.14 0.22 -6.31
C SER A 7 5.21 1.76 -6.31
N ASP A 8 5.52 2.37 -5.16
CA ASP A 8 5.96 3.77 -5.03
C ASP A 8 4.95 4.81 -5.58
N ILE A 9 3.66 4.56 -5.33
CA ILE A 9 2.58 5.47 -5.75
C ILE A 9 2.65 6.80 -4.98
N HIS A 10 2.97 6.73 -3.69
CA HIS A 10 2.97 7.87 -2.76
C HIS A 10 1.70 8.73 -2.90
N LEU A 11 0.54 8.09 -2.73
CA LEU A 11 -0.71 8.80 -2.64
C LEU A 11 -0.69 9.70 -1.40
N ARG A 12 -1.26 10.90 -1.55
CA ARG A 12 -1.33 11.89 -0.46
C ARG A 12 -2.76 12.36 -0.26
N CYS A 13 -3.16 12.54 1.00
CA CYS A 13 -4.34 13.30 1.34
C CYS A 13 -3.99 14.80 1.51
N SER A 14 -4.99 15.66 1.67
CA SER A 14 -4.74 17.04 2.08
C SER A 14 -4.33 17.05 3.56
N TYR A 15 -3.17 17.63 3.83
CA TYR A 15 -2.60 17.73 5.17
C TYR A 15 -2.92 19.06 5.87
N ASP A 16 -3.52 20.01 5.15
CA ASP A 16 -3.65 21.40 5.57
C ASP A 16 -4.60 21.59 6.76
N VAL A 17 -5.40 20.55 7.05
CA VAL A 17 -6.37 20.50 8.16
C VAL A 17 -5.90 19.62 9.33
N LEU A 18 -4.74 18.99 9.24
CA LEU A 18 -4.26 18.08 10.28
C LEU A 18 -3.47 18.82 11.37
N PRO A 19 -3.74 18.56 12.66
CA PRO A 19 -2.96 19.13 13.77
C PRO A 19 -1.47 18.78 13.63
N MET A 20 -0.58 19.73 13.93
CA MET A 20 0.88 19.53 13.82
C MET A 20 1.38 18.34 14.68
N ALA A 21 0.71 18.05 15.79
CA ALA A 21 0.99 16.90 16.65
C ALA A 21 0.84 15.53 15.95
N ARG A 22 0.16 15.46 14.80
CA ARG A 22 0.05 14.24 13.98
C ARG A 22 1.32 13.96 13.16
N PHE A 23 2.20 14.95 13.01
CA PHE A 23 3.44 14.87 12.24
C PHE A 23 4.65 14.69 13.16
N LEU A 24 4.65 13.63 13.97
CA LEU A 24 5.79 13.27 14.82
C LEU A 24 6.67 12.20 14.16
N GLY A 25 7.96 12.18 14.52
CA GLY A 25 8.92 11.17 14.06
C GLY A 25 9.16 11.20 12.55
N LYS A 26 9.10 10.04 11.89
CA LYS A 26 9.35 9.90 10.43
C LYS A 26 8.38 10.72 9.58
N ARG A 27 7.16 10.98 10.06
CA ARG A 27 6.19 11.85 9.34
C ARG A 27 6.66 13.30 9.26
N LEU A 28 7.40 13.80 10.25
CA LEU A 28 7.98 15.14 10.18
C LEU A 28 9.06 15.22 9.10
N VAL A 29 9.91 14.19 9.00
CA VAL A 29 10.94 14.07 7.94
C VAL A 29 10.30 13.88 6.57
N GLY A 30 9.20 13.12 6.48
CA GLY A 30 8.40 13.01 5.26
C GLY A 30 7.82 14.36 4.83
N LEU A 31 7.27 15.12 5.76
CA LEU A 31 6.71 16.45 5.51
C LEU A 31 7.79 17.45 5.07
N THR A 32 8.98 17.44 5.68
CA THR A 32 10.09 18.30 5.26
C THR A 32 10.57 17.93 3.86
N ASN A 33 10.75 16.65 3.55
CA ASN A 33 11.11 16.22 2.19
C ASN A 33 10.04 16.60 1.16
N LEU A 34 8.76 16.47 1.52
CA LEU A 34 7.66 16.81 0.61
C LEU A 34 7.58 18.33 0.35
N LYS A 35 7.57 19.15 1.41
CA LYS A 35 7.36 20.60 1.34
C LYS A 35 8.62 21.39 1.00
N LEU A 36 9.80 20.98 1.46
CA LEU A 36 11.05 21.75 1.32
C LEU A 36 11.94 21.27 0.17
N LEU A 37 11.90 19.98 -0.19
CA LEU A 37 12.73 19.43 -1.29
C LEU A 37 11.99 19.31 -2.63
N GLY A 38 10.82 19.93 -2.76
CA GLY A 38 10.09 20.04 -4.03
C GLY A 38 9.41 18.75 -4.51
N ARG A 39 9.45 17.65 -3.72
CA ARG A 39 8.73 16.40 -4.01
C ARG A 39 7.22 16.58 -4.09
N GLU A 40 6.67 17.62 -3.46
CA GLU A 40 5.26 17.97 -3.63
C GLU A 40 4.87 18.16 -5.11
N LYS A 41 5.74 18.72 -5.94
CA LYS A 41 5.44 18.92 -7.37
C LYS A 41 5.34 17.58 -8.12
N LEU A 42 6.12 16.58 -7.72
CA LEU A 42 6.14 15.25 -8.34
C LEU A 42 4.87 14.45 -7.99
N PHE A 43 4.45 14.49 -6.72
CA PHE A 43 3.28 13.72 -6.25
C PHE A 43 1.97 14.50 -6.25
N ARG A 44 1.97 15.76 -6.73
CA ARG A 44 0.74 16.56 -6.87
C ARG A 44 -0.32 15.86 -7.71
N ARG A 45 0.11 15.09 -8.70
CA ARG A 45 -0.75 14.33 -9.62
C ARG A 45 -0.79 12.83 -9.30
N ALA A 46 -0.27 12.39 -8.16
CA ALA A 46 -0.20 10.97 -7.80
C ALA A 46 -1.59 10.31 -7.87
N ASP A 47 -2.63 10.99 -7.40
CA ASP A 47 -4.01 10.49 -7.49
C ASP A 47 -4.47 10.23 -8.94
N PHE A 48 -4.22 11.20 -9.84
CA PHE A 48 -4.56 11.08 -11.26
C PHE A 48 -3.73 10.00 -11.95
N VAL A 49 -2.41 9.97 -11.71
CA VAL A 49 -1.50 8.97 -12.30
C VAL A 49 -1.88 7.58 -11.82
N PHE A 50 -2.21 7.43 -10.54
CA PHE A 50 -2.61 6.15 -10.00
C PHE A 50 -3.92 5.66 -10.62
N THR A 51 -4.92 6.53 -10.79
CA THR A 51 -6.16 6.17 -11.50
C THR A 51 -5.85 5.68 -12.92
N ARG A 52 -5.01 6.40 -13.68
CA ARG A 52 -4.64 6.00 -15.05
C ARG A 52 -3.88 4.69 -15.09
N LEU A 53 -2.92 4.50 -14.18
CA LEU A 53 -2.18 3.25 -14.06
C LEU A 53 -3.12 2.07 -13.80
N LEU A 54 -4.08 2.22 -12.89
CA LEU A 54 -5.05 1.17 -12.57
C LEU A 54 -5.95 0.84 -13.77
N GLU A 55 -6.43 1.85 -14.49
CA GLU A 55 -7.22 1.67 -15.72
C GLU A 55 -6.42 0.92 -16.79
N GLU A 56 -5.16 1.31 -17.03
CA GLU A 56 -4.27 0.67 -18.01
C GLU A 56 -3.96 -0.78 -17.63
N ILE A 57 -3.62 -1.04 -16.35
CA ILE A 57 -3.42 -2.40 -15.85
C ILE A 57 -4.72 -3.21 -15.99
N GLY A 58 -5.88 -2.61 -15.71
CA GLY A 58 -7.18 -3.25 -15.86
C GLY A 58 -7.46 -3.66 -17.31
N ALA A 59 -7.15 -2.80 -18.27
CA ALA A 59 -7.30 -3.06 -19.70
C ALA A 59 -6.41 -4.21 -20.20
N GLU A 60 -5.23 -4.38 -19.60
CA GLU A 60 -4.34 -5.51 -19.87
C GLU A 60 -4.86 -6.84 -19.31
N ALA A 61 -5.90 -6.82 -18.47
CA ALA A 61 -6.54 -8.00 -17.87
C ALA A 61 -5.52 -9.01 -17.30
N PRO A 62 -4.60 -8.60 -16.39
CA PRO A 62 -3.66 -9.52 -15.76
C PRO A 62 -4.42 -10.58 -14.96
N ASP A 63 -3.86 -11.76 -14.79
CA ASP A 63 -4.43 -12.81 -13.93
C ASP A 63 -4.35 -12.40 -12.45
N HIS A 64 -3.28 -11.72 -12.05
CA HIS A 64 -3.05 -11.26 -10.67
C HIS A 64 -2.25 -9.95 -10.65
N VAL A 65 -2.45 -9.15 -9.59
CA VAL A 65 -1.78 -7.87 -9.39
C VAL A 65 -0.98 -7.89 -8.09
N ILE A 66 0.24 -7.35 -8.13
CA ILE A 66 1.13 -7.24 -6.98
C ILE A 66 1.46 -5.77 -6.74
N VAL A 67 1.39 -5.35 -5.48
CA VAL A 67 1.82 -4.02 -5.04
C VAL A 67 2.86 -4.17 -3.93
N SER A 68 4.07 -3.68 -4.18
CA SER A 68 5.22 -3.90 -3.29
C SER A 68 5.55 -2.74 -2.35
N GLY A 69 4.57 -1.88 -2.08
CA GLY A 69 4.66 -0.85 -1.05
C GLY A 69 4.79 0.58 -1.55
N ASP A 70 5.00 1.48 -0.59
CA ASP A 70 5.02 2.93 -0.73
C ASP A 70 3.79 3.45 -1.48
N LEU A 71 2.64 2.87 -1.13
CA LEU A 71 1.32 3.27 -1.62
C LEU A 71 0.94 4.66 -1.14
N THR A 72 1.40 5.02 0.05
CA THR A 72 1.10 6.29 0.72
C THR A 72 2.35 7.15 0.91
N THR A 73 2.15 8.44 1.17
CA THR A 73 3.26 9.37 1.40
C THR A 73 3.67 9.40 2.86
N MET A 74 2.72 9.28 3.79
CA MET A 74 2.98 9.39 5.24
C MET A 74 2.28 8.32 6.08
N GLY A 75 1.67 7.32 5.44
CA GLY A 75 0.98 6.23 6.12
C GLY A 75 -0.18 6.73 6.97
N PHE A 76 -0.88 7.78 6.54
CA PHE A 76 -2.10 8.22 7.23
C PHE A 76 -3.27 7.33 6.84
N GLU A 77 -4.18 7.15 7.79
CA GLU A 77 -5.41 6.38 7.65
C GLU A 77 -6.21 6.81 6.42
N ARG A 78 -6.33 8.14 6.23
CA ARG A 78 -7.01 8.71 5.06
C ARG A 78 -6.34 8.35 3.74
N GLU A 79 -5.02 8.18 3.72
CA GLU A 79 -4.30 7.76 2.52
C GLU A 79 -4.57 6.29 2.22
N PHE A 80 -4.63 5.43 3.24
CA PHE A 80 -5.04 4.04 3.09
C PHE A 80 -6.47 3.93 2.55
N GLU A 81 -7.41 4.71 3.10
CA GLU A 81 -8.79 4.77 2.61
C GLU A 81 -8.86 5.13 1.13
N MET A 82 -8.10 6.14 0.70
CA MET A 82 -8.06 6.57 -0.71
C MET A 82 -7.51 5.47 -1.63
N VAL A 83 -6.50 4.72 -1.18
CA VAL A 83 -5.98 3.57 -1.95
C VAL A 83 -7.04 2.47 -2.06
N LEU A 84 -7.67 2.11 -0.93
CA LEU A 84 -8.71 1.08 -0.89
C LEU A 84 -9.93 1.44 -1.76
N GLU A 85 -10.31 2.72 -1.78
CA GLU A 85 -11.39 3.19 -2.63
C GLU A 85 -11.09 2.94 -4.11
N LYS A 86 -9.85 3.20 -4.55
CA LYS A 86 -9.44 2.93 -5.94
C LYS A 86 -9.43 1.44 -6.26
N PHE A 87 -8.91 0.59 -5.38
CA PHE A 87 -8.98 -0.87 -5.57
C PHE A 87 -10.43 -1.36 -5.65
N ARG A 88 -11.32 -0.81 -4.82
CA ARG A 88 -12.76 -1.10 -4.85
C ARG A 88 -13.40 -0.68 -6.18
N ILE A 89 -13.07 0.50 -6.70
CA ILE A 89 -13.58 0.97 -8.01
C ILE A 89 -13.15 0.03 -9.13
N MET A 90 -11.92 -0.48 -9.09
CA MET A 90 -11.43 -1.47 -10.06
C MET A 90 -12.02 -2.88 -9.87
N GLY A 91 -12.74 -3.12 -8.76
CA GLY A 91 -13.21 -4.46 -8.38
C GLY A 91 -12.07 -5.41 -8.01
N TRP A 92 -10.91 -4.89 -7.62
CA TRP A 92 -9.75 -5.70 -7.25
C TRP A 92 -9.81 -6.02 -5.77
N ASP A 93 -10.10 -7.28 -5.46
CA ASP A 93 -10.18 -7.79 -4.11
C ASP A 93 -8.91 -8.56 -3.70
N GLY A 94 -8.92 -9.13 -2.50
CA GLY A 94 -7.84 -9.97 -1.99
C GLY A 94 -7.59 -11.26 -2.77
N ALA A 95 -8.45 -11.66 -3.71
CA ALA A 95 -8.22 -12.77 -4.63
C ALA A 95 -7.49 -12.30 -5.90
N LYS A 96 -7.73 -11.08 -6.35
CA LYS A 96 -7.06 -10.47 -7.52
C LYS A 96 -5.73 -9.77 -7.22
N LEU A 97 -5.57 -9.28 -5.99
CA LEU A 97 -4.50 -8.36 -5.60
C LEU A 97 -3.76 -8.89 -4.37
N SER A 98 -2.44 -8.69 -4.34
CA SER A 98 -1.58 -8.90 -3.17
C SER A 98 -0.77 -7.64 -2.91
N VAL A 99 -0.74 -7.20 -1.65
CA VAL A 99 -0.08 -5.96 -1.25
C VAL A 99 0.86 -6.22 -0.08
N VAL A 100 2.03 -5.60 -0.08
CA VAL A 100 2.91 -5.50 1.11
C VAL A 100 3.20 -4.02 1.40
N PRO A 101 3.46 -3.63 2.65
CA PRO A 101 3.77 -2.25 2.99
C PRO A 101 5.17 -1.89 2.50
N GLY A 102 5.35 -0.63 2.12
CA GLY A 102 6.65 -0.01 2.00
C GLY A 102 7.06 0.73 3.28
N ASN A 103 8.18 1.43 3.23
CA ASN A 103 8.65 2.21 4.38
C ASN A 103 7.67 3.33 4.73
N HIS A 104 7.11 4.03 3.73
CA HIS A 104 6.19 5.14 3.94
C HIS A 104 4.82 4.71 4.47
N ASP A 105 4.42 3.48 4.15
CA ASP A 105 3.19 2.88 4.66
C ASP A 105 3.32 2.47 6.15
N ASP A 106 4.54 2.15 6.60
CA ASP A 106 4.85 1.68 7.96
C ASP A 106 5.41 2.80 8.87
N TYR A 107 5.19 4.08 8.52
CA TYR A 107 5.65 5.22 9.34
C TYR A 107 5.05 5.25 10.75
N THR A 108 4.02 4.45 11.02
CA THR A 108 3.34 4.34 12.31
C THR A 108 3.74 3.14 13.12
N ARG A 109 4.90 2.52 12.86
CA ARG A 109 5.40 1.30 13.54
C ARG A 109 5.37 1.27 15.08
N GLY A 110 4.99 2.37 15.75
CA GLY A 110 4.75 2.48 17.20
C GLY A 110 3.29 2.57 17.65
N SER A 111 2.28 2.71 16.78
CA SER A 111 0.87 2.63 17.19
C SER A 111 0.44 1.17 17.19
N LYS A 112 0.69 0.48 18.31
CA LYS A 112 0.10 -0.83 18.62
C LYS A 112 -1.43 -0.66 18.72
N GLY A 113 -2.13 -0.70 17.60
CA GLY A 113 -3.58 -0.54 17.53
C GLY A 113 -4.14 -0.73 16.11
N ASP A 114 -5.46 -0.86 16.03
CA ASP A 114 -6.30 -1.21 14.87
C ASP A 114 -6.24 -0.25 13.66
N GLY A 115 -5.22 0.61 13.57
CA GLY A 115 -5.11 1.69 12.57
C GLY A 115 -3.86 1.64 11.67
N GLY A 116 -3.03 0.59 11.76
CA GLY A 116 -1.84 0.41 10.91
C GLY A 116 -2.16 -0.16 9.53
N PHE A 117 -1.15 -0.22 8.65
CA PHE A 117 -1.29 -0.76 7.29
C PHE A 117 -1.98 -2.13 7.29
N GLU A 118 -1.55 -3.06 8.15
CA GLU A 118 -2.10 -4.42 8.21
C GLU A 118 -3.59 -4.44 8.56
N ALA A 119 -4.10 -3.46 9.32
CA ALA A 119 -5.52 -3.38 9.67
C ALA A 119 -6.36 -2.97 8.44
N TYR A 120 -5.90 -1.98 7.67
CA TYR A 120 -6.59 -1.50 6.46
C TYR A 120 -6.49 -2.49 5.30
N PHE A 121 -5.34 -3.15 5.15
CA PHE A 121 -5.05 -4.03 4.03
C PHE A 121 -5.21 -5.52 4.35
N ALA A 122 -5.75 -5.88 5.53
CA ALA A 122 -5.96 -7.28 5.93
C ALA A 122 -6.60 -8.17 4.85
N PRO A 123 -7.61 -7.71 4.06
CA PRO A 123 -8.18 -8.52 2.98
C PRO A 123 -7.18 -8.90 1.88
N TYR A 124 -6.11 -8.13 1.67
CA TYR A 124 -5.09 -8.31 0.64
C TYR A 124 -3.84 -9.05 1.12
N LEU A 125 -3.77 -9.34 2.42
CA LEU A 125 -2.70 -10.11 3.07
C LEU A 125 -3.05 -11.59 3.24
N ARG A 126 -4.05 -12.10 2.49
CA ARG A 126 -4.52 -13.49 2.57
C ARG A 126 -3.39 -14.47 2.27
N THR A 127 -3.41 -15.59 2.97
CA THR A 127 -2.49 -16.70 2.77
C THR A 127 -3.28 -17.98 2.49
N ASP A 128 -2.87 -18.72 1.47
CA ASP A 128 -3.29 -20.09 1.18
C ASP A 128 -2.47 -21.11 1.99
N LEU A 129 -1.41 -20.66 2.66
CA LEU A 129 -0.54 -21.46 3.51
C LEU A 129 -0.48 -20.87 4.93
N PRO A 130 -1.48 -21.09 5.80
CA PRO A 130 -1.53 -20.48 7.13
C PRO A 130 -0.29 -20.74 8.00
N GLN A 131 0.32 -21.92 7.87
CA GLN A 131 1.53 -22.33 8.59
C GLN A 131 2.79 -21.56 8.17
N SER A 132 2.76 -20.77 7.09
CA SER A 132 3.90 -19.93 6.70
C SER A 132 4.09 -18.73 7.63
N ARG A 133 3.02 -18.28 8.29
CA ARG A 133 3.03 -17.03 9.05
C ARG A 133 3.84 -17.15 10.34
N ALA A 134 4.62 -16.11 10.64
CA ALA A 134 5.21 -15.97 11.96
C ALA A 134 4.13 -15.70 13.02
N ALA A 135 4.37 -16.12 14.26
CA ALA A 135 3.40 -16.00 15.34
C ALA A 135 2.99 -14.53 15.56
N GLY A 136 1.68 -14.27 15.48
CA GLY A 136 1.12 -12.92 15.67
C GLY A 136 1.37 -11.93 14.53
N MET A 137 1.88 -12.40 13.37
CA MET A 137 2.17 -11.54 12.21
C MET A 137 1.41 -12.04 10.97
N PRO A 138 0.95 -11.14 10.08
CA PRO A 138 0.33 -11.56 8.82
C PRO A 138 1.35 -12.02 7.76
N TYR A 139 2.65 -11.96 8.07
CA TYR A 139 3.76 -12.30 7.18
C TYR A 139 4.59 -13.51 7.67
N PRO A 140 5.27 -14.22 6.77
CA PRO A 140 5.04 -14.19 5.33
C PRO A 140 3.65 -14.75 5.00
N PHE A 141 3.00 -14.18 3.99
CA PHE A 141 1.82 -14.81 3.38
C PHE A 141 2.21 -15.46 2.07
N VAL A 142 1.56 -16.57 1.73
CA VAL A 142 1.76 -17.29 0.48
C VAL A 142 0.43 -17.34 -0.25
N LYS A 143 0.41 -16.97 -1.52
CA LYS A 143 -0.79 -17.05 -2.36
C LYS A 143 -0.51 -17.80 -3.64
N PHE A 144 -1.29 -18.82 -3.93
CA PHE A 144 -1.22 -19.55 -5.18
C PHE A 144 -1.99 -18.80 -6.27
N VAL A 145 -1.30 -18.49 -7.36
CA VAL A 145 -1.85 -17.81 -8.52
C VAL A 145 -1.80 -18.81 -9.66
N GLY A 146 -2.98 -19.31 -10.06
CA GLY A 146 -3.11 -20.47 -10.96
C GLY A 146 -2.37 -21.71 -10.44
N GLU A 147 -1.90 -22.57 -11.34
CA GLU A 147 -1.40 -23.90 -10.97
C GLU A 147 0.10 -23.96 -10.63
N ARG A 148 0.89 -22.97 -11.08
CA ARG A 148 2.37 -23.07 -11.09
C ARG A 148 3.09 -21.90 -10.43
N VAL A 149 2.37 -20.90 -9.94
CA VAL A 149 2.97 -19.68 -9.38
C VAL A 149 2.50 -19.48 -7.95
N ALA A 150 3.46 -19.15 -7.07
CA ALA A 150 3.19 -18.72 -5.72
C ALA A 150 3.76 -17.31 -5.53
N VAL A 151 2.94 -16.42 -4.95
CA VAL A 151 3.35 -15.09 -4.51
C VAL A 151 3.63 -15.15 -3.01
N ILE A 152 4.85 -14.78 -2.60
CA ILE A 152 5.26 -14.77 -1.20
C ILE A 152 5.46 -13.32 -0.77
N GLY A 153 4.55 -12.82 0.06
CA GLY A 153 4.62 -11.46 0.60
C GLY A 153 5.37 -11.43 1.92
N VAL A 154 6.42 -10.60 2.00
CA VAL A 154 7.20 -10.32 3.22
C VAL A 154 7.15 -8.83 3.54
N ASN A 155 7.22 -8.47 4.82
CA ASN A 155 7.37 -7.08 5.25
C ASN A 155 8.85 -6.80 5.55
N SER A 156 9.47 -5.98 4.70
CA SER A 156 10.87 -5.53 4.84
C SER A 156 10.98 -4.04 5.21
N ALA A 157 9.86 -3.37 5.48
CA ALA A 157 9.83 -1.98 5.90
C ALA A 157 10.68 -1.78 7.15
N LYS A 158 11.26 -0.58 7.31
CA LYS A 158 12.18 -0.19 8.40
C LYS A 158 11.63 0.98 9.20
#